data_AF-A0A948RFN6-F1
#
_entry.id   AF-A0A948RFN6-F1
#
_cell.length_a   1.000
_cell.length_b   1.000
_cell.length_c   1.000
_cell.angle_alpha   90.00
_cell.angle_beta   90.00
_cell.angle_gamma   90.00
#
_symmetry.space_group_name_H-M   'P 1'
#
loop_
_entity.id
_entity.type
_entity.pdbx_description
1 polymer ?
#
loop_
_entity_poly.entity_id
_entity_poly.type
_entity_poly.pdbx_seq_one_letter_code
_entity_poly.pdbx_strand_id
1 'polypeptide(L)'
;MHRLWARILISVSAGLLAALVCYFFQTHWFDRDAADLTWALLGAREWLAGNNPYNLPSDPSLYPYDQGVPLFYPFPAVLAILPLVPLPDTLAATLWIGLTVGLMTYALLGEGAWRLPILASLPLWAAVAQVQWSPLLMVIWAWPATLPLLLLKPNIGLALSTKKLSPKGIIGCLVVLALSLILLPTWPADWLQSARASARHLIPILYGPGPLLLLALMRWRQPEARLLLILACMPQRMGFYDQLPLLLVARNLRQQLILVLSSWLSMIALLLIGPSWNWPSIWHPQSVDGSAGWVILFTYGTALWIVLMKDK
;
A
#
# COMPACT_ATOMS: atom_id res chain seq x y z
N MET A 1 19.46 12.03 23.55
CA MET A 1 18.13 12.63 23.79
C MET A 1 17.66 13.55 22.65
N HIS A 2 18.44 14.56 22.21
CA HIS A 2 18.01 15.50 21.15
C HIS A 2 17.56 14.85 19.82
N ARG A 3 18.22 13.77 19.38
CA ARG A 3 17.83 13.03 18.16
C ARG A 3 16.48 12.31 18.26
N LEU A 4 16.09 11.88 19.46
CA LEU A 4 14.81 11.19 19.67
C LEU A 4 13.64 12.18 19.59
N TRP A 5 13.77 13.33 20.27
CA TRP A 5 12.74 14.37 20.23
C TRP A 5 12.52 14.94 18.83
N ALA A 6 13.60 15.19 18.08
CA ALA A 6 13.49 15.60 16.69
C ALA A 6 12.74 14.55 15.84
N ARG A 7 13.04 13.26 16.05
CA ARG A 7 12.37 12.17 15.34
C ARG A 7 10.88 12.11 15.68
N ILE A 8 10.51 12.23 16.96
CA ILE A 8 9.12 12.28 17.40
C ILE A 8 8.41 13.49 16.77
N LEU A 9 9.00 14.68 16.88
CA LEU A 9 8.41 15.93 16.38
C LEU A 9 8.15 15.86 14.88
N ILE A 10 9.16 15.49 14.07
CA ILE A 10 9.01 15.36 12.61
C ILE A 10 7.90 14.35 12.26
N SER A 11 7.83 13.24 12.99
CA SER A 11 6.84 12.19 12.73
C SER A 11 5.43 12.62 13.08
N VAL A 12 5.25 13.31 14.22
CA VAL A 12 3.97 13.89 14.63
C VAL A 12 3.54 14.96 13.64
N SER A 13 4.45 15.86 13.23
CA SER A 13 4.15 16.88 12.23
C SER A 13 3.75 16.29 10.88
N ALA A 14 4.47 15.26 10.41
CA ALA A 14 4.13 14.55 9.17
C ALA A 14 2.76 13.87 9.26
N GLY A 15 2.45 13.22 10.39
CA GLY A 15 1.15 12.62 10.64
C GLY A 15 0.02 13.64 10.67
N LEU A 16 0.18 14.75 11.41
CA LEU A 16 -0.83 15.81 11.47
C LEU A 16 -1.08 16.46 10.10
N LEU A 17 -0.02 16.71 9.33
CA LEU A 17 -0.16 17.26 7.99
C LEU A 17 -0.89 16.27 7.07
N ALA A 18 -0.53 14.98 7.11
CA ALA A 18 -1.20 13.96 6.32
C ALA A 18 -2.68 13.79 6.72
N ALA A 19 -3.00 13.88 8.01
CA ALA A 19 -4.38 13.88 8.50
C ALA A 19 -5.17 15.07 7.93
N LEU A 20 -4.60 16.29 8.01
CA LEU A 20 -5.25 17.49 7.47
C LEU A 20 -5.52 17.38 5.96
N VAL A 21 -4.53 16.89 5.20
CA VAL A 21 -4.66 16.67 3.75
C VAL A 21 -5.71 15.59 3.46
N CYS A 22 -5.69 14.48 4.21
CA CYS A 22 -6.69 13.41 4.08
C CYS A 22 -8.11 13.94 4.33
N TYR A 23 -8.31 14.67 5.43
CA TYR A 23 -9.59 15.29 5.76
C TYR A 23 -10.10 16.16 4.61
N PHE A 24 -9.22 17.03 4.08
CA PHE A 24 -9.55 17.88 2.94
C PHE A 24 -10.01 17.09 1.71
N PHE A 25 -9.32 15.99 1.36
CA PHE A 25 -9.73 15.10 0.27
C PHE A 25 -11.08 14.46 0.52
N GLN A 26 -11.28 13.87 1.71
CA GLN A 26 -12.51 13.16 2.03
C GLN A 26 -13.73 14.08 2.06
N THR A 27 -13.58 15.34 2.49
CA THR A 27 -14.72 16.26 2.55
C THR A 27 -15.03 17.00 1.26
N HIS A 28 -14.08 17.14 0.34
CA HIS A 28 -14.26 17.97 -0.88
C HIS A 28 -14.24 17.20 -2.21
N TRP A 29 -13.66 15.99 -2.26
CA TRP A 29 -13.59 15.20 -3.50
C TRP A 29 -14.28 13.85 -3.43
N PHE A 30 -14.35 13.23 -2.24
CA PHE A 30 -14.81 11.86 -2.10
C PHE A 30 -16.13 11.75 -1.31
N ASP A 31 -16.86 12.86 -1.15
CA ASP A 31 -18.21 12.92 -0.53
C ASP A 31 -18.37 12.14 0.79
N ARG A 32 -17.34 12.23 1.66
CA ARG A 32 -17.27 11.73 3.05
C ARG A 32 -17.05 10.24 3.26
N ASP A 33 -16.76 9.47 2.21
CA ASP A 33 -16.38 8.08 2.40
C ASP A 33 -14.96 7.96 2.94
N ALA A 34 -14.64 6.90 3.67
CA ALA A 34 -13.27 6.64 4.13
C ALA A 34 -12.37 6.09 2.98
N ALA A 35 -12.67 6.42 1.72
CA ALA A 35 -12.08 5.87 0.51
C ALA A 35 -11.82 4.36 0.60
N ASP A 36 -10.57 3.90 0.48
CA ASP A 36 -10.25 2.48 0.49
C ASP A 36 -10.43 1.82 1.88
N LEU A 37 -10.41 2.62 2.95
CA LEU A 37 -10.68 2.15 4.31
C LEU A 37 -12.16 1.78 4.52
N THR A 38 -13.06 2.32 3.69
CA THR A 38 -14.50 2.02 3.73
C THR A 38 -14.74 0.51 3.67
N TRP A 39 -14.00 -0.24 2.86
CA TRP A 39 -14.17 -1.69 2.73
C TRP A 39 -13.95 -2.42 4.05
N ALA A 40 -12.89 -2.07 4.78
CA ALA A 40 -12.63 -2.70 6.08
C ALA A 40 -13.62 -2.22 7.15
N LEU A 41 -14.05 -0.95 7.11
CA LEU A 41 -15.05 -0.42 8.04
C LEU A 41 -16.40 -1.09 7.85
N LEU A 42 -16.87 -1.25 6.60
CA LEU A 42 -18.10 -1.98 6.28
C LEU A 42 -17.99 -3.45 6.71
N GLY A 43 -16.91 -4.13 6.35
CA GLY A 43 -16.66 -5.50 6.81
C GLY A 43 -16.68 -5.62 8.34
N ALA A 44 -16.11 -4.64 9.05
CA ALA A 44 -16.09 -4.64 10.51
C ALA A 44 -17.50 -4.43 11.10
N ARG A 45 -18.30 -3.53 10.50
CA ARG A 45 -19.70 -3.30 10.89
C ARG A 45 -20.56 -4.53 10.67
N GLU A 46 -20.44 -5.18 9.51
CA GLU A 46 -21.19 -6.41 9.19
C GLU A 46 -20.82 -7.55 10.14
N TRP A 47 -19.52 -7.74 10.41
CA TRP A 47 -19.08 -8.75 11.36
C TRP A 47 -19.60 -8.50 12.78
N LEU A 48 -19.58 -7.23 13.24
CA LEU A 48 -20.16 -6.86 14.54
C LEU A 48 -21.68 -7.02 14.59
N ALA A 49 -22.37 -6.94 13.46
CA ALA A 49 -23.80 -7.25 13.35
C ALA A 49 -24.10 -8.76 13.33
N GLY A 50 -23.07 -9.62 13.38
CA GLY A 50 -23.20 -11.07 13.33
C GLY A 50 -23.26 -11.65 11.92
N ASN A 51 -23.04 -10.83 10.89
CA ASN A 51 -23.04 -11.25 9.49
C ASN A 51 -21.63 -11.67 9.04
N ASN A 52 -21.54 -12.42 7.94
CA ASN A 52 -20.26 -12.69 7.30
C ASN A 52 -19.80 -11.42 6.54
N PRO A 53 -18.61 -10.85 6.86
CA PRO A 53 -18.13 -9.61 6.24
C PRO A 53 -17.79 -9.73 4.75
N TYR A 54 -17.75 -10.94 4.18
CA TYR A 54 -17.54 -11.18 2.75
C TYR A 54 -18.84 -11.25 1.96
N ASN A 55 -19.98 -11.33 2.64
CA ASN A 55 -21.32 -11.30 2.05
C ASN A 55 -21.89 -9.89 2.12
N LEU A 56 -21.07 -8.88 1.78
CA LEU A 56 -21.53 -7.50 1.88
C LEU A 56 -22.76 -7.27 0.97
N PRO A 57 -23.81 -6.58 1.47
CA PRO A 57 -24.99 -6.31 0.67
C PRO A 57 -24.59 -5.56 -0.59
N SER A 58 -25.21 -5.85 -1.74
CA SER A 58 -24.99 -5.11 -2.99
C SER A 58 -25.64 -3.72 -3.01
N ASP A 59 -25.93 -3.14 -1.84
CA ASP A 59 -26.61 -1.84 -1.70
C ASP A 59 -25.75 -0.72 -2.30
N PRO A 60 -26.18 -0.10 -3.41
CA PRO A 60 -25.44 0.96 -4.08
C PRO A 60 -25.16 2.19 -3.21
N SER A 61 -25.97 2.42 -2.16
CA SER A 61 -25.83 3.58 -1.28
C SER A 61 -24.67 3.46 -0.30
N LEU A 62 -24.14 2.24 -0.09
CA LEU A 62 -22.99 1.97 0.78
C LEU A 62 -21.65 1.97 0.03
N TYR A 63 -21.66 2.04 -1.30
CA TYR A 63 -20.46 1.98 -2.13
C TYR A 63 -20.31 3.22 -3.01
N PRO A 64 -19.39 4.14 -2.66
CA PRO A 64 -19.25 5.39 -3.41
C PRO A 64 -18.69 5.23 -4.82
N TYR A 65 -18.03 4.12 -5.13
CA TYR A 65 -17.33 3.96 -6.40
C TYR A 65 -17.77 2.75 -7.20
N ASP A 66 -18.24 1.66 -6.56
CA ASP A 66 -18.57 0.43 -7.28
C ASP A 66 -19.60 -0.46 -6.58
N GLN A 67 -20.73 -0.63 -7.24
CA GLN A 67 -21.80 -1.51 -6.79
C GLN A 67 -21.33 -2.98 -6.81
N GLY A 68 -21.57 -3.71 -5.71
CA GLY A 68 -21.36 -5.16 -5.65
C GLY A 68 -19.90 -5.62 -5.64
N VAL A 69 -18.95 -4.72 -5.34
CA VAL A 69 -17.53 -5.10 -5.21
C VAL A 69 -17.32 -5.82 -3.88
N PRO A 70 -16.70 -7.02 -3.90
CA PRO A 70 -16.53 -7.79 -2.69
C PRO A 70 -15.39 -7.23 -1.81
N LEU A 71 -15.38 -7.61 -0.53
CA LEU A 71 -14.30 -7.29 0.39
C LEU A 71 -12.98 -7.94 -0.05
N PHE A 72 -12.08 -7.17 -0.65
CA PHE A 72 -10.76 -7.66 -1.07
C PHE A 72 -9.74 -7.80 0.07
N TYR A 73 -10.09 -7.32 1.25
CA TYR A 73 -9.22 -7.35 2.42
C TYR A 73 -9.37 -8.66 3.21
N PRO A 74 -8.27 -9.27 3.67
CA PRO A 74 -8.31 -10.38 4.61
C PRO A 74 -8.98 -9.99 5.93
N PHE A 75 -9.55 -10.96 6.64
CA PHE A 75 -10.23 -10.72 7.90
C PHE A 75 -9.34 -10.09 8.99
N PRO A 76 -8.03 -10.36 9.07
CA PRO A 76 -7.12 -9.58 9.91
C PRO A 76 -7.19 -8.05 9.70
N ALA A 77 -7.44 -7.57 8.48
CA ALA A 77 -7.62 -6.14 8.20
C ALA A 77 -8.94 -5.61 8.79
N VAL A 78 -10.00 -6.40 8.73
CA VAL A 78 -11.29 -6.11 9.37
C VAL A 78 -11.11 -5.97 10.88
N LEU A 79 -10.39 -6.91 11.51
CA LEU A 79 -10.09 -6.85 12.94
C LEU A 79 -9.25 -5.63 13.31
N ALA A 80 -8.28 -5.26 12.48
CA ALA A 80 -7.39 -4.12 12.73
C ALA A 80 -8.13 -2.77 12.75
N ILE A 81 -9.28 -2.66 12.09
CA ILE A 81 -10.04 -1.41 12.00
C ILE A 81 -11.17 -1.29 13.03
N LEU A 82 -11.45 -2.35 13.80
CA LEU A 82 -12.48 -2.34 14.85
C LEU A 82 -12.44 -1.10 15.78
N PRO A 83 -11.27 -0.61 16.23
CA PRO A 83 -11.21 0.57 17.10
C PRO A 83 -11.77 1.85 16.45
N LEU A 84 -11.86 1.91 15.12
CA LEU A 84 -12.33 3.10 14.40
C LEU A 84 -13.81 3.00 13.99
N VAL A 85 -14.44 1.82 14.08
CA VAL A 85 -15.85 1.62 13.71
C VAL A 85 -16.82 2.60 14.38
N PRO A 86 -16.66 2.95 15.68
CA PRO A 86 -17.57 3.90 16.33
C PRO A 86 -17.50 5.34 15.82
N LEU A 87 -16.49 5.67 15.02
CA LEU A 87 -16.25 7.03 14.53
C LEU A 87 -16.96 7.26 13.20
N PRO A 88 -17.31 8.52 12.86
CA PRO A 88 -17.68 8.88 11.49
C PRO A 88 -16.54 8.53 10.52
N ASP A 89 -16.88 8.04 9.33
CA ASP A 89 -15.95 7.50 8.33
C ASP A 89 -14.82 8.47 7.97
N THR A 90 -15.15 9.74 7.78
CA THR A 90 -14.16 10.81 7.54
C THR A 90 -13.16 10.96 8.70
N LEU A 91 -13.63 10.85 9.95
CA LEU A 91 -12.76 10.94 11.13
C LEU A 91 -11.90 9.69 11.28
N ALA A 92 -12.47 8.50 11.05
CA ALA A 92 -11.74 7.24 11.01
C ALA A 92 -10.61 7.30 9.97
N ALA A 93 -10.89 7.73 8.75
CA ALA A 93 -9.90 7.91 7.68
C ALA A 93 -8.78 8.89 8.07
N THR A 94 -9.16 10.05 8.60
CA THR A 94 -8.24 11.13 8.99
C THR A 94 -7.27 10.66 10.09
N LEU A 95 -7.80 10.02 11.13
CA LEU A 95 -7.00 9.48 12.23
C LEU A 95 -6.11 8.33 11.76
N TRP A 96 -6.66 7.43 10.92
CA TRP A 96 -5.91 6.33 10.34
C TRP A 96 -4.71 6.84 9.54
N ILE A 97 -4.90 7.76 8.61
CA ILE A 97 -3.80 8.31 7.81
C ILE A 97 -2.79 9.07 8.68
N GLY A 98 -3.25 9.90 9.62
CA GLY A 98 -2.33 10.63 10.49
C GLY A 98 -1.46 9.71 11.33
N LEU A 99 -2.06 8.67 11.92
CA LEU A 99 -1.33 7.67 12.69
C LEU A 99 -0.37 6.86 11.82
N THR A 100 -0.83 6.35 10.68
CA THR A 100 -0.03 5.43 9.85
C THR A 100 1.12 6.16 9.16
N VAL A 101 0.92 7.39 8.69
CA VAL A 101 2.00 8.23 8.14
C VAL A 101 2.97 8.68 9.23
N GLY A 102 2.48 9.02 10.43
CA GLY A 102 3.35 9.35 11.56
C GLY A 102 4.24 8.17 11.97
N LEU A 103 3.67 6.97 12.10
CA LEU A 103 4.41 5.74 12.41
C LEU A 103 5.42 5.39 11.31
N MET A 104 5.03 5.48 10.04
CA MET A 104 5.92 5.31 8.90
C MET A 104 7.10 6.27 8.96
N THR A 105 6.84 7.57 9.12
CA THR A 105 7.86 8.62 9.19
C THR A 105 8.83 8.33 10.34
N TYR A 106 8.29 7.98 11.50
CA TYR A 106 9.10 7.62 12.65
C TYR A 106 9.96 6.42 12.32
N ALA A 107 9.41 5.31 11.83
CA ALA A 107 10.14 4.11 11.45
C ALA A 107 11.31 4.41 10.50
N LEU A 108 11.05 5.13 9.40
CA LEU A 108 12.03 5.43 8.36
C LEU A 108 13.14 6.39 8.80
N LEU A 109 12.83 7.35 9.68
CA LEU A 109 13.86 8.21 10.29
C LEU A 109 14.90 7.43 11.09
N GLY A 110 14.58 6.21 11.53
CA GLY A 110 15.53 5.30 12.17
C GLY A 110 16.59 4.74 11.22
N GLU A 111 16.31 4.74 9.91
CA GLU A 111 17.26 4.32 8.88
C GLU A 111 18.09 5.49 8.33
N GLY A 112 17.58 6.72 8.50
CA GLY A 112 18.29 7.95 8.18
C GLY A 112 17.36 9.04 7.63
N ALA A 113 17.70 10.29 7.92
CA ALA A 113 16.93 11.46 7.48
C ALA A 113 16.85 11.60 5.95
N TRP A 114 17.78 10.97 5.21
CA TRP A 114 17.76 10.94 3.75
C TRP A 114 16.52 10.23 3.16
N ARG A 115 15.74 9.50 3.96
CA ARG A 115 14.46 8.89 3.56
C ARG A 115 13.28 9.87 3.59
N LEU A 116 13.40 11.03 4.25
CA LEU A 116 12.31 12.00 4.37
C LEU A 116 11.68 12.48 3.04
N PRO A 117 12.41 12.54 1.90
CA PRO A 117 11.78 12.88 0.63
C PRO A 117 10.63 11.96 0.21
N ILE A 118 10.50 10.74 0.77
CA ILE A 118 9.32 9.88 0.59
C ILE A 118 8.03 10.62 0.91
N LEU A 119 8.06 11.56 1.87
CA LEU A 119 6.91 12.37 2.26
C LEU A 119 6.37 13.25 1.12
N ALA A 120 7.20 13.57 0.13
CA ALA A 120 6.83 14.33 -1.06
C ALA A 120 6.57 13.45 -2.30
N SER A 121 6.52 12.12 -2.14
CA SER A 121 6.32 11.19 -3.25
C SER A 121 4.87 11.11 -3.70
N LEU A 122 4.65 10.85 -4.99
CA LEU A 122 3.31 10.62 -5.52
C LEU A 122 2.63 9.40 -4.88
N PRO A 123 3.31 8.24 -4.67
CA PRO A 123 2.69 7.10 -4.00
C PRO A 123 2.18 7.40 -2.59
N LEU A 124 2.90 8.22 -1.81
CA LEU A 124 2.40 8.61 -0.49
C LEU A 124 1.22 9.58 -0.62
N TRP A 125 1.30 10.55 -1.53
CA TRP A 125 0.19 11.47 -1.78
C TRP A 125 -1.09 10.72 -2.18
N ALA A 126 -0.98 9.76 -3.10
CA ALA A 126 -2.07 8.89 -3.50
C ALA A 126 -2.58 8.02 -2.33
N ALA A 127 -1.66 7.53 -1.47
CA ALA A 127 -2.04 6.76 -0.30
C ALA A 127 -2.82 7.60 0.74
N VAL A 128 -2.45 8.86 0.93
CA VAL A 128 -3.14 9.81 1.82
C VAL A 128 -4.53 10.15 1.26
N ALA A 129 -4.63 10.44 -0.03
CA ALA A 129 -5.89 10.76 -0.69
C ALA A 129 -6.87 9.57 -0.68
N GLN A 130 -6.34 8.35 -0.84
CA GLN A 130 -7.15 7.12 -0.94
C GLN A 130 -7.23 6.32 0.37
N VAL A 131 -6.75 6.86 1.49
CA VAL A 131 -6.82 6.24 2.82
C VAL A 131 -6.21 4.82 2.86
N GLN A 132 -5.02 4.67 2.27
CA GLN A 132 -4.41 3.37 2.01
C GLN A 132 -3.66 2.78 3.20
N TRP A 133 -3.45 1.46 3.15
CA TRP A 133 -2.73 0.68 4.17
C TRP A 133 -1.22 0.76 4.03
N SER A 134 -0.70 1.13 2.85
CA SER A 134 0.72 1.07 2.54
C SER A 134 1.63 1.87 3.50
N PRO A 135 1.25 3.06 4.04
CA PRO A 135 2.09 3.75 5.03
C PRO A 135 2.28 2.92 6.30
N LEU A 136 1.23 2.28 6.82
CA LEU A 136 1.33 1.39 7.99
C LEU A 136 2.28 0.23 7.70
N LEU A 137 2.11 -0.42 6.55
CA LEU A 137 2.88 -1.62 6.21
C LEU A 137 4.37 -1.32 6.08
N MET A 138 4.77 -0.14 5.63
CA MET A 138 6.17 0.25 5.52
C MET A 138 6.95 0.11 6.83
N VAL A 139 6.29 0.15 8.00
CA VAL A 139 6.97 -0.05 9.29
C VAL A 139 7.56 -1.47 9.43
N ILE A 140 7.04 -2.47 8.70
CA ILE A 140 7.60 -3.84 8.65
C ILE A 140 9.07 -3.81 8.20
N TRP A 141 9.41 -2.92 7.26
CA TRP A 141 10.76 -2.79 6.72
C TRP A 141 11.77 -2.32 7.79
N ALA A 142 11.35 -1.42 8.68
CA ALA A 142 12.22 -0.92 9.75
C ALA A 142 12.17 -1.82 10.99
N TRP A 143 11.00 -2.41 11.30
CA TRP A 143 10.72 -3.11 12.55
C TRP A 143 10.19 -4.53 12.29
N PRO A 144 11.05 -5.53 12.16
CA PRO A 144 10.65 -6.92 11.91
C PRO A 144 9.70 -7.54 12.96
N ALA A 145 9.54 -6.92 14.14
CA ALA A 145 8.55 -7.35 15.13
C ALA A 145 7.10 -7.04 14.69
N THR A 146 6.89 -6.10 13.78
CA THR A 146 5.58 -5.73 13.24
C THR A 146 5.17 -6.56 12.01
N LEU A 147 5.87 -7.67 11.73
CA LEU A 147 5.48 -8.65 10.71
C LEU A 147 3.99 -9.05 10.72
N PRO A 148 3.26 -9.13 11.86
CA PRO A 148 1.83 -9.46 11.83
C PRO A 148 0.99 -8.54 10.94
N LEU A 149 1.44 -7.29 10.75
CA LEU A 149 0.79 -6.33 9.83
C LEU A 149 0.78 -6.82 8.37
N LEU A 150 1.64 -7.77 7.99
CA LEU A 150 1.63 -8.35 6.64
C LEU A 150 0.28 -9.00 6.32
N LEU A 151 -0.44 -9.52 7.32
CA LEU A 151 -1.73 -10.18 7.15
C LEU A 151 -2.85 -9.20 6.77
N LEU A 152 -2.64 -7.89 6.95
CA LEU A 152 -3.63 -6.86 6.59
C LEU A 152 -3.69 -6.65 5.07
N LYS A 153 -2.55 -6.79 4.37
CA LYS A 153 -2.45 -6.69 2.91
C LYS A 153 -1.29 -7.57 2.41
N PRO A 154 -1.51 -8.90 2.24
CA PRO A 154 -0.44 -9.89 2.06
C PRO A 154 0.47 -9.63 0.86
N ASN A 155 -0.07 -9.15 -0.26
CA ASN A 155 0.68 -8.82 -1.47
C ASN A 155 1.77 -7.76 -1.21
N ILE A 156 1.46 -6.72 -0.42
CA ILE A 156 2.41 -5.66 -0.06
C ILE A 156 3.28 -6.07 1.14
N GLY A 157 2.66 -6.64 2.17
CA GLY A 157 3.33 -7.04 3.41
C GLY A 157 4.42 -8.10 3.19
N LEU A 158 4.17 -9.07 2.31
CA LEU A 158 5.16 -10.10 1.97
C LEU A 158 6.42 -9.48 1.36
N ALA A 159 6.27 -8.50 0.46
CA ALA A 159 7.41 -7.83 -0.15
C ALA A 159 8.27 -7.08 0.88
N LEU A 160 7.62 -6.43 1.84
CA LEU A 160 8.28 -5.69 2.93
C LEU A 160 9.00 -6.60 3.92
N SER A 161 8.55 -7.85 4.09
CA SER A 161 9.19 -8.83 4.98
C SER A 161 10.57 -9.31 4.50
N THR A 162 10.92 -9.04 3.24
CA THR A 162 12.17 -9.52 2.60
C THR A 162 13.44 -9.01 3.25
N LYS A 163 13.39 -7.84 3.91
CA LYS A 163 14.57 -7.26 4.58
C LYS A 163 15.06 -8.16 5.71
N LYS A 164 14.16 -8.58 6.59
CA LYS A 164 14.49 -9.37 7.76
C LYS A 164 13.24 -10.03 8.34
N LEU A 165 13.31 -11.35 8.51
CA LEU A 165 12.35 -12.12 9.28
C LEU A 165 12.78 -12.16 10.75
N SER A 166 11.83 -11.96 11.66
CA SER A 166 12.05 -12.04 13.11
C SER A 166 11.25 -13.21 13.68
N PRO A 167 11.83 -14.09 14.51
CA PRO A 167 11.08 -15.16 15.16
C PRO A 167 9.87 -14.63 15.93
N LYS A 168 10.02 -13.51 16.65
CA LYS A 168 8.91 -12.85 17.36
C LYS A 168 7.82 -12.38 16.41
N GLY A 169 8.20 -11.83 15.26
CA GLY A 169 7.27 -11.39 14.24
C GLY A 169 6.52 -12.56 13.59
N ILE A 170 7.22 -13.67 13.31
CA ILE A 170 6.61 -14.91 12.80
C ILE A 170 5.61 -15.47 13.81
N ILE A 171 5.99 -15.56 15.09
CA ILE A 171 5.07 -15.97 16.16
C ILE A 171 3.85 -15.05 16.20
N GLY A 172 4.05 -13.73 16.10
CA GLY A 172 2.94 -12.78 16.01
C GLY A 172 2.03 -13.03 14.80
N CYS A 173 2.58 -13.35 13.62
CA CYS A 173 1.77 -13.71 12.45
C CYS A 173 0.94 -14.96 12.71
N LEU A 174 1.55 -15.99 13.30
CA LEU A 174 0.85 -17.23 13.66
C LEU A 174 -0.27 -16.98 14.67
N VAL A 175 -0.03 -16.13 15.67
CA VAL A 175 -1.04 -15.75 16.67
C VAL A 175 -2.20 -15.00 16.02
N VAL A 176 -1.92 -13.95 15.21
CA VAL A 176 -2.98 -13.19 14.53
C VAL A 176 -3.76 -14.07 13.56
N LEU A 177 -3.08 -14.95 12.82
CA LEU A 177 -3.72 -15.91 11.91
C LEU A 177 -4.60 -16.91 12.68
N ALA A 178 -4.11 -17.47 13.78
CA ALA A 178 -4.89 -18.40 14.59
C ALA A 178 -6.12 -17.72 15.19
N LEU A 179 -5.96 -16.52 15.75
CA LEU A 179 -7.09 -15.75 16.30
C LEU A 179 -8.10 -15.39 15.21
N SER A 180 -7.66 -14.97 14.02
CA SER A 180 -8.59 -14.65 12.93
C SER A 180 -9.36 -15.88 12.43
N LEU A 181 -8.71 -17.06 12.40
CA LEU A 181 -9.37 -18.32 12.07
C LEU A 181 -10.33 -18.82 13.14
N ILE A 182 -10.04 -18.58 14.42
CA ILE A 182 -10.96 -18.89 15.52
C ILE A 182 -12.23 -18.02 15.40
N LEU A 183 -12.05 -16.74 15.07
CA LEU A 183 -13.14 -15.78 14.99
C LEU A 183 -14.00 -15.91 13.72
N LEU A 184 -13.41 -16.28 12.59
CA LEU A 184 -14.14 -16.50 11.33
C LEU A 184 -13.47 -17.60 10.48
N PRO A 185 -13.71 -18.90 10.76
CA PRO A 185 -12.97 -20.01 10.13
C PRO A 185 -13.00 -20.05 8.59
N THR A 186 -14.06 -19.52 7.98
CA THR A 186 -14.27 -19.53 6.52
C THR A 186 -13.54 -18.40 5.80
N TRP A 187 -13.03 -17.39 6.53
CA TRP A 187 -12.50 -16.17 5.92
C TRP A 187 -11.43 -16.40 4.85
N PRO A 188 -10.51 -17.38 4.94
CA PRO A 188 -9.50 -17.55 3.89
C PRO A 188 -10.12 -17.97 2.56
N ALA A 189 -11.17 -18.81 2.59
CA ALA A 189 -11.87 -19.24 1.39
C ALA A 189 -12.71 -18.09 0.81
N ASP A 190 -13.47 -17.41 1.68
CA ASP A 190 -14.32 -16.29 1.31
C ASP A 190 -13.48 -15.14 0.70
N TRP A 191 -12.38 -14.77 1.35
CA TRP A 191 -11.42 -13.78 0.86
C TRP A 191 -10.81 -14.17 -0.48
N LEU A 192 -10.40 -15.44 -0.65
CA LEU A 192 -9.81 -15.90 -1.90
C LEU A 192 -10.81 -15.84 -3.06
N GLN A 193 -12.08 -16.12 -2.80
CA GLN A 193 -13.16 -15.93 -3.78
C GLN A 193 -13.29 -14.46 -4.16
N SER A 194 -13.34 -13.55 -3.18
CA SER A 194 -13.38 -12.09 -3.42
C SER A 194 -12.15 -11.63 -4.22
N ALA A 195 -10.94 -12.05 -3.82
CA ALA A 195 -9.70 -11.66 -4.48
C ALA A 195 -9.63 -12.12 -5.95
N ARG A 196 -10.13 -13.32 -6.26
CA ARG A 196 -10.19 -13.84 -7.64
C ARG A 196 -11.21 -13.11 -8.52
N ALA A 197 -12.25 -12.54 -7.92
CA ALA A 197 -13.24 -11.75 -8.65
C ALA A 197 -12.73 -10.35 -9.03
N SER A 198 -11.58 -9.91 -8.51
CA SER A 198 -11.02 -8.60 -8.83
C SER A 198 -10.43 -8.55 -10.25
N ALA A 199 -11.07 -7.81 -11.14
CA ALA A 199 -10.52 -7.47 -12.47
C ALA A 199 -9.49 -6.32 -12.46
N ARG A 200 -9.23 -5.70 -11.30
CA ARG A 200 -8.51 -4.42 -11.17
C ARG A 200 -7.06 -4.52 -10.70
N HIS A 201 -6.68 -5.70 -10.23
CA HIS A 201 -5.34 -5.95 -9.74
C HIS A 201 -4.51 -6.60 -10.84
N LEU A 202 -3.26 -6.17 -10.93
CA LEU A 202 -2.35 -6.45 -12.03
C LEU A 202 -1.09 -7.05 -11.46
N ILE A 203 -0.50 -7.98 -12.20
CA ILE A 203 0.83 -8.49 -11.87
C ILE A 203 1.82 -7.73 -12.78
N PRO A 204 2.64 -6.80 -12.25
CA PRO A 204 3.47 -5.92 -13.07
C PRO A 204 4.32 -6.64 -14.12
N ILE A 205 4.89 -7.79 -13.79
CA ILE A 205 5.74 -8.58 -14.70
C ILE A 205 5.02 -9.06 -15.96
N LEU A 206 3.69 -9.19 -15.92
CA LEU A 206 2.88 -9.68 -17.04
C LEU A 206 2.51 -8.59 -18.04
N TYR A 207 2.84 -7.32 -17.74
CA TYR A 207 2.42 -6.17 -18.52
C TYR A 207 3.59 -5.30 -18.95
N GLY A 208 3.49 -4.77 -20.15
CA GLY A 208 4.42 -3.79 -20.70
C GLY A 208 5.91 -4.14 -20.61
N PRO A 209 6.80 -3.24 -20.12
CA PRO A 209 8.22 -3.56 -19.95
C PRO A 209 8.44 -4.40 -18.68
N GLY A 210 7.37 -4.83 -18.01
CA GLY A 210 7.37 -5.60 -16.77
C GLY A 210 8.25 -6.85 -16.77
N PRO A 211 8.36 -7.64 -17.86
CA PRO A 211 9.27 -8.77 -17.90
C PRO A 211 10.74 -8.39 -17.60
N LEU A 212 11.15 -7.16 -17.90
CA LEU A 212 12.50 -6.67 -17.57
C LEU A 212 12.74 -6.59 -16.05
N LEU A 213 11.69 -6.55 -15.23
CA LEU A 213 11.80 -6.56 -13.76
C LEU A 213 12.41 -7.87 -13.23
N LEU A 214 12.41 -8.95 -14.02
CA LEU A 214 13.14 -10.18 -13.71
C LEU A 214 14.65 -9.97 -13.59
N LEU A 215 15.21 -8.92 -14.20
CA LEU A 215 16.62 -8.58 -14.04
C LEU A 215 16.99 -8.31 -12.57
N ALA A 216 16.02 -8.00 -11.70
CA ALA A 216 16.23 -7.92 -10.25
C ALA A 216 16.81 -9.22 -9.66
N LEU A 217 16.57 -10.39 -10.29
CA LEU A 217 17.17 -11.67 -9.90
C LEU A 217 18.69 -11.66 -9.93
N MET A 218 19.31 -10.83 -10.78
CA MET A 218 20.77 -10.66 -10.80
C MET A 218 21.32 -10.14 -9.46
N ARG A 219 20.46 -9.54 -8.64
CA ARG A 219 20.79 -8.97 -7.32
C ARG A 219 19.96 -9.59 -6.19
N TRP A 220 19.41 -10.80 -6.37
CA TRP A 220 18.45 -11.43 -5.44
C TRP A 220 18.92 -11.52 -3.97
N ARG A 221 20.22 -11.51 -3.70
CA ARG A 221 20.75 -11.51 -2.33
C ARG A 221 20.47 -10.20 -1.59
N GLN A 222 20.25 -9.10 -2.31
CA GLN A 222 19.93 -7.80 -1.75
C GLN A 222 18.44 -7.75 -1.37
N PRO A 223 18.10 -7.22 -0.18
CA PRO A 223 16.70 -7.11 0.25
C PRO A 223 15.89 -6.19 -0.67
N GLU A 224 16.49 -5.14 -1.23
CA GLU A 224 15.81 -4.23 -2.16
C GLU A 224 15.41 -4.91 -3.47
N ALA A 225 16.27 -5.82 -3.98
CA ALA A 225 15.97 -6.61 -5.17
C ALA A 225 14.82 -7.59 -4.92
N ARG A 226 14.78 -8.21 -3.74
CA ARG A 226 13.69 -9.11 -3.34
C ARG A 226 12.38 -8.36 -3.16
N LEU A 227 12.41 -7.19 -2.52
CA LEU A 227 11.25 -6.29 -2.41
C LEU A 227 10.68 -5.96 -3.79
N LEU A 228 11.53 -5.48 -4.71
CA LEU A 228 11.13 -5.16 -6.08
C LEU A 228 10.53 -6.36 -6.80
N LEU A 229 11.20 -7.52 -6.74
CA LEU A 229 10.76 -8.72 -7.43
C LEU A 229 9.42 -9.25 -6.89
N ILE A 230 9.22 -9.28 -5.56
CA ILE A 230 7.95 -9.73 -4.99
C ILE A 230 6.83 -8.78 -5.39
N LEU A 231 7.02 -7.46 -5.32
CA LEU A 231 6.02 -6.51 -5.83
C LEU A 231 5.75 -6.76 -7.32
N ALA A 232 6.79 -6.94 -8.14
CA ALA A 232 6.62 -7.22 -9.58
C ALA A 232 5.80 -8.49 -9.88
N CYS A 233 5.80 -9.46 -8.97
CA CYS A 233 5.09 -10.74 -9.11
C CYS A 233 3.75 -10.81 -8.37
N MET A 234 3.38 -9.79 -7.59
CA MET A 234 2.13 -9.78 -6.82
C MET A 234 1.06 -8.93 -7.48
N PRO A 235 -0.23 -9.34 -7.42
CA PRO A 235 -1.34 -8.51 -7.86
C PRO A 235 -1.39 -7.19 -7.07
N GLN A 236 -1.45 -6.07 -7.77
CA GLN A 236 -1.49 -4.73 -7.20
C GLN A 236 -2.41 -3.82 -8.00
N ARG A 237 -2.94 -2.80 -7.34
CA ARG A 237 -3.60 -1.70 -8.04
C ARG A 237 -2.53 -0.74 -8.56
N MET A 238 -2.64 -0.35 -9.83
CA MET A 238 -1.73 0.63 -10.45
C MET A 238 -2.15 2.08 -10.19
N GLY A 239 -2.95 2.33 -9.16
CA GLY A 239 -3.35 3.66 -8.68
C GLY A 239 -2.27 4.41 -7.91
N PHE A 240 -0.99 4.13 -8.16
CA PHE A 240 0.22 4.73 -7.54
C PHE A 240 0.48 4.40 -6.07
N TYR A 241 -0.54 4.20 -5.24
CA TYR A 241 -0.38 4.04 -3.79
C TYR A 241 0.21 2.69 -3.34
N ASP A 242 -0.03 1.61 -4.09
CA ASP A 242 0.52 0.28 -3.81
C ASP A 242 2.03 0.23 -4.09
N GLN A 243 2.54 1.21 -4.85
CA GLN A 243 3.95 1.32 -5.21
C GLN A 243 4.79 2.09 -4.20
N LEU A 244 4.20 2.61 -3.12
CA LEU A 244 4.91 3.30 -2.05
C LEU A 244 6.12 2.50 -1.50
N PRO A 245 6.04 1.16 -1.29
CA PRO A 245 7.18 0.36 -0.87
C PRO A 245 8.38 0.41 -1.82
N LEU A 246 8.20 0.64 -3.13
CA LEU A 246 9.32 0.72 -4.09
C LEU A 246 10.31 1.83 -3.74
N LEU A 247 9.86 2.86 -3.02
CA LEU A 247 10.74 3.94 -2.58
C LEU A 247 11.78 3.49 -1.55
N LEU A 248 11.62 2.31 -0.93
CA LEU A 248 12.58 1.73 0.01
C LEU A 248 13.84 1.16 -0.65
N VAL A 249 13.80 0.98 -1.98
CA VAL A 249 14.95 0.54 -2.78
C VAL A 249 16.11 1.54 -2.74
N ALA A 250 15.81 2.83 -2.52
CA ALA A 250 16.85 3.85 -2.34
C ALA A 250 17.75 3.53 -1.15
N ARG A 251 19.05 3.77 -1.31
CA ARG A 251 20.11 3.59 -0.30
C ARG A 251 20.71 4.91 0.19
N ASN A 252 20.43 6.01 -0.52
CA ASN A 252 20.92 7.35 -0.19
C ASN A 252 19.95 8.43 -0.70
N LEU A 253 20.22 9.68 -0.33
CA LEU A 253 19.38 10.82 -0.65
C LEU A 253 19.18 11.00 -2.18
N ARG A 254 20.24 10.84 -2.97
CA ARG A 254 20.17 11.02 -4.43
C ARG A 254 19.22 10.01 -5.04
N GLN A 255 19.36 8.74 -4.69
CA GLN A 255 18.46 7.67 -5.16
C GLN A 255 17.01 7.89 -4.68
N GLN A 256 16.83 8.38 -3.45
CA GLN A 256 15.50 8.69 -2.91
C GLN A 256 14.83 9.81 -3.71
N LEU A 257 15.54 10.90 -4.01
CA LEU A 257 15.04 12.00 -4.82
C LEU A 257 14.72 11.57 -6.24
N ILE A 258 15.56 10.74 -6.86
CA ILE A 258 15.29 10.17 -8.19
C ILE A 258 13.97 9.39 -8.17
N LEU A 259 13.74 8.52 -7.18
CA LEU A 259 12.48 7.76 -7.09
C LEU A 259 11.26 8.66 -6.86
N VAL A 260 11.39 9.68 -6.03
CA VAL A 260 10.32 10.67 -5.79
C VAL A 260 9.98 11.39 -7.10
N LEU A 261 10.97 11.93 -7.81
CA LEU A 261 10.77 12.64 -9.07
C LEU A 261 10.20 11.71 -10.15
N SER A 262 10.74 10.51 -10.31
CA SER A 262 10.24 9.52 -11.26
C SER A 262 8.78 9.15 -10.97
N SER A 263 8.38 9.08 -9.70
CA SER A 263 6.98 8.80 -9.38
C SER A 263 6.03 9.89 -9.88
N TRP A 264 6.41 11.18 -9.78
CA TRP A 264 5.64 12.29 -10.33
C TRP A 264 5.64 12.32 -11.87
N LEU A 265 6.77 11.98 -12.51
CA LEU A 265 6.84 11.83 -13.97
C LEU A 265 5.83 10.81 -14.49
N SER A 266 5.56 9.75 -13.73
CA SER A 266 4.51 8.79 -14.05
C SER A 266 3.11 9.42 -14.13
N MET A 267 2.77 10.33 -13.20
CA MET A 267 1.49 11.04 -13.23
C MET A 267 1.46 12.09 -14.34
N ILE A 268 2.54 12.85 -14.51
CA ILE A 268 2.63 13.86 -15.57
C ILE A 268 2.47 13.21 -16.94
N ALA A 269 3.12 12.08 -17.19
CA ALA A 269 2.96 11.32 -18.41
C ALA A 269 1.51 10.85 -18.61
N LEU A 270 0.88 10.31 -17.56
CA LEU A 270 -0.54 9.93 -17.61
C LEU A 270 -1.44 11.13 -17.96
N LEU A 271 -1.23 12.29 -17.35
CA LEU A 271 -2.08 13.47 -17.56
C LEU A 271 -1.87 14.13 -18.93
N LEU A 272 -0.63 14.22 -19.41
CA LEU A 272 -0.32 14.90 -20.67
C LEU A 272 -0.50 14.03 -21.90
N ILE A 273 -0.22 12.73 -21.77
CA ILE A 273 -0.22 11.77 -22.89
C ILE A 273 -1.49 10.92 -22.87
N GLY A 274 -2.11 10.76 -21.71
CA GLY A 274 -3.33 10.00 -21.52
C GLY A 274 -3.08 8.54 -21.11
N PRO A 275 -4.15 7.85 -20.68
CA PRO A 275 -4.11 6.44 -20.34
C PRO A 275 -3.85 5.57 -21.57
N SER A 276 -4.31 5.99 -22.74
CA SER A 276 -4.35 5.21 -23.98
C SER A 276 -3.25 5.58 -24.97
N TRP A 277 -2.05 5.97 -24.51
CA TRP A 277 -0.89 5.97 -25.41
C TRP A 277 -0.85 4.63 -26.16
N ASN A 278 -0.41 4.64 -27.43
CA ASN A 278 -0.40 3.52 -28.38
C ASN A 278 0.48 2.34 -27.94
N TRP A 279 0.32 1.92 -26.70
CA TRP A 279 0.94 0.76 -26.15
C TRP A 279 0.36 -0.47 -26.87
N PRO A 280 1.20 -1.42 -27.31
CA PRO A 280 0.70 -2.67 -27.88
C PRO A 280 -0.32 -3.33 -26.94
N SER A 281 -1.28 -4.12 -27.44
CA SER A 281 -2.36 -4.70 -26.62
C SER A 281 -1.90 -5.47 -25.37
N ILE A 282 -0.67 -6.00 -25.36
CA ILE A 282 0.02 -6.60 -24.19
C ILE A 282 0.22 -5.62 -23.01
N TRP A 283 0.13 -4.32 -23.26
CA TRP A 283 0.39 -3.24 -22.31
C TRP A 283 -0.92 -2.59 -21.81
N HIS A 284 -2.06 -2.96 -22.42
CA HIS A 284 -3.39 -2.42 -22.15
C HIS A 284 -4.44 -3.53 -22.13
N PRO A 285 -4.67 -4.18 -20.98
CA PRO A 285 -5.95 -4.84 -20.78
C PRO A 285 -7.01 -3.74 -20.75
N GLN A 286 -8.05 -3.84 -21.58
CA GLN A 286 -9.16 -2.88 -21.63
C GLN A 286 -9.87 -2.69 -20.27
N SER A 287 -9.60 -3.55 -19.29
CA SER A 287 -10.19 -3.59 -17.96
C SER A 287 -9.37 -2.91 -16.84
N VAL A 288 -8.28 -2.21 -17.16
CA VAL A 288 -7.25 -1.86 -16.17
C VAL A 288 -6.92 -0.37 -16.14
N ASP A 289 -6.83 0.18 -14.92
CA ASP A 289 -6.34 1.52 -14.57
C ASP A 289 -5.23 1.98 -15.53
N GLY A 290 -5.55 2.97 -16.39
CA GLY A 290 -4.69 3.41 -17.50
C GLY A 290 -3.34 4.03 -17.12
N SER A 291 -3.03 4.08 -15.83
CA SER A 291 -1.73 4.43 -15.26
C SER A 291 -0.69 3.31 -15.34
N ALA A 292 -1.09 2.06 -15.57
CA ALA A 292 -0.24 0.89 -15.39
C ALA A 292 1.09 0.95 -16.15
N GLY A 293 1.06 1.23 -17.45
CA GLY A 293 2.29 1.34 -18.26
C GLY A 293 3.25 2.40 -17.74
N TRP A 294 2.72 3.56 -17.35
CA TRP A 294 3.51 4.66 -16.78
C TRP A 294 4.12 4.31 -15.43
N VAL A 295 3.35 3.65 -14.56
CA VAL A 295 3.83 3.21 -13.24
C VAL A 295 4.96 2.18 -13.40
N ILE A 296 4.81 1.22 -14.31
CA ILE A 296 5.84 0.21 -14.57
C ILE A 296 7.10 0.87 -15.15
N LEU A 297 6.95 1.77 -16.12
CA LEU A 297 8.10 2.43 -16.75
C LEU A 297 8.85 3.33 -15.76
N PHE A 298 8.15 4.27 -15.13
CA PHE A 298 8.79 5.32 -14.35
C PHE A 298 9.05 4.91 -12.90
N THR A 299 8.15 4.18 -12.26
CA THR A 299 8.32 3.81 -10.84
C THR A 299 9.09 2.50 -10.71
N TYR A 300 8.60 1.41 -11.33
CA TYR A 300 9.30 0.12 -11.27
C TYR A 300 10.63 0.14 -12.05
N GLY A 301 10.66 0.75 -13.24
CA GLY A 301 11.87 0.84 -14.06
C GLY A 301 12.99 1.62 -13.36
N THR A 302 12.67 2.74 -12.70
CA THR A 302 13.64 3.49 -11.89
C THR A 302 14.12 2.65 -10.70
N ALA A 303 13.22 1.96 -10.00
CA ALA A 303 13.61 1.08 -8.89
C ALA A 303 14.54 -0.05 -9.36
N LEU A 304 14.23 -0.68 -10.51
CA LEU A 304 15.09 -1.70 -11.11
C LEU A 304 16.48 -1.14 -11.45
N TRP A 305 16.54 0.04 -12.06
CA TRP A 305 17.80 0.70 -12.38
C TRP A 305 18.64 0.93 -11.12
N ILE A 306 18.05 1.41 -10.03
CA ILE A 306 18.73 1.59 -8.74
C ILE A 306 19.26 0.25 -8.20
N VAL A 307 18.46 -0.82 -8.25
CA VAL A 307 18.89 -2.16 -7.79
C VAL A 307 20.08 -2.67 -8.60
N LEU A 308 20.07 -2.48 -9.92
CA LEU A 308 21.11 -3.01 -10.81
C LEU A 308 22.43 -2.23 -10.72
N MET A 309 22.35 -0.93 -10.46
CA MET A 309 23.53 -0.09 -10.26
C MET A 309 24.42 -0.66 -9.15
N LYS A 310 25.73 -0.79 -9.45
CA LYS A 310 26.72 -1.14 -8.43
C LYS A 310 26.76 -0.03 -7.39
N ASP A 311 26.68 -0.41 -6.12
CA ASP A 311 27.10 0.45 -5.03
C ASP A 311 28.54 0.87 -5.32
N LYS A 312 28.73 2.16 -5.63
CA LYS A 312 30.02 2.80 -5.51
C LYS A 312 30.05 3.51 -4.16
#